data_AF-A0A9D6VFN4-F1
#
_entry.id   AF-A0A9D6VFN4-F1
#
_cell.length_a   1.000
_cell.length_b   1.000
_cell.length_c   1.000
_cell.angle_alpha   90.00
_cell.angle_beta   90.00
_cell.angle_gamma   90.00
#
_symmetry.space_group_name_H-M   'P 1'
#
loop_
_entity.id
_entity.type
_entity.pdbx_description
1 polymer ?
#
loop_
_entity_poly.entity_id
_entity_poly.type
_entity_poly.pdbx_seq_one_letter_code
_entity_poly.pdbx_strand_id
1 'polypeptide(L)'
;MPEDNAKSGAADKTKKTDQQADLDPNSINVKIYSPFKIYFDGPAKSISAENDTGPFDILPKHHNFMTLLNAGEVTVVREGGEQKYRIARGIMHVKKNQVIVFLDV
;
A
#
# COMPACT_ATOMS: atom_id res chain seq x y z
N MET A 1 45.12 -3.67 -12.94
CA MET A 1 44.18 -4.52 -12.18
C MET A 1 44.75 -4.69 -10.78
N PRO A 2 43.96 -4.64 -9.69
CA PRO A 2 42.48 -4.66 -9.56
C PRO A 2 41.90 -3.23 -9.50
N GLU A 3 40.71 -2.87 -9.97
CA GLU A 3 39.33 -3.44 -9.91
C GLU A 3 38.57 -3.21 -8.59
N ASP A 4 37.42 -2.53 -8.76
CA ASP A 4 36.22 -2.46 -7.90
C ASP A 4 36.34 -1.72 -6.55
N ASN A 5 35.40 -0.88 -6.13
CA ASN A 5 33.95 -1.02 -6.29
C ASN A 5 33.22 0.32 -6.09
N ALA A 6 32.03 0.36 -6.66
CA ALA A 6 31.07 1.44 -6.75
C ALA A 6 30.25 1.72 -5.47
N LYS A 7 29.36 2.72 -5.64
CA LYS A 7 28.09 3.01 -4.91
C LYS A 7 28.25 4.00 -3.75
N SER A 8 27.86 5.28 -3.89
CA SER A 8 26.51 5.83 -4.19
C SER A 8 25.40 5.24 -3.33
N GLY A 9 24.77 6.12 -2.54
CA GLY A 9 23.62 5.88 -1.68
C GLY A 9 23.52 7.06 -0.71
N ALA A 10 23.08 8.23 -1.18
CA ALA A 10 21.70 8.69 -0.99
C ALA A 10 21.25 8.50 0.47
N ALA A 11 21.41 9.50 1.34
CA ALA A 11 20.48 10.63 1.51
C ALA A 11 19.00 10.16 1.51
N ASP A 12 18.12 10.49 2.44
CA ASP A 12 18.08 11.42 3.56
C ASP A 12 16.61 11.42 4.01
N LYS A 13 16.36 11.60 5.31
CA LYS A 13 15.10 12.07 5.92
C LYS A 13 13.83 11.21 5.85
N THR A 14 13.57 10.59 6.99
CA THR A 14 12.51 10.99 7.93
C THR A 14 11.52 12.06 7.40
N LYS A 15 10.27 11.67 7.15
CA LYS A 15 9.15 12.61 7.19
C LYS A 15 7.93 11.94 7.81
N LYS A 16 7.76 12.21 9.12
CA LYS A 16 6.44 12.35 9.72
C LYS A 16 5.69 13.37 8.89
N THR A 17 4.51 13.00 8.42
CA THR A 17 3.54 13.98 7.96
C THR A 17 2.16 13.52 8.41
N ASP A 18 1.77 13.97 9.60
CA ASP A 18 0.39 14.31 9.90
C ASP A 18 -0.08 15.30 8.81
N GLN A 19 -0.70 14.81 7.75
CA GLN A 19 -1.48 15.64 6.83
C GLN A 19 -2.78 14.90 6.54
N GLN A 20 -3.76 15.23 7.38
CA GLN A 20 -5.17 15.20 7.05
C GLN A 20 -5.39 16.17 5.88
N ALA A 21 -5.05 15.73 4.68
CA ALA A 21 -5.32 16.43 3.43
C ALA A 21 -6.70 16.01 2.94
N ASP A 22 -7.60 16.99 2.95
CA ASP A 22 -8.76 17.16 2.09
C ASP A 22 -9.56 15.89 1.75
N LEU A 23 -10.73 15.78 2.38
CA LEU A 23 -11.73 14.75 2.12
C LEU A 23 -12.33 14.94 0.73
N ASP A 24 -11.60 14.58 -0.31
CA ASP A 24 -12.21 14.30 -1.60
C ASP A 24 -13.21 13.15 -1.38
N PRO A 25 -14.48 13.29 -1.82
CA PRO A 25 -15.49 12.24 -1.65
C PRO A 25 -15.16 10.93 -2.40
N ASN A 26 -14.01 10.89 -3.07
CA ASN A 26 -13.54 9.82 -3.94
C ASN A 26 -12.15 9.27 -3.55
N SER A 27 -11.65 9.57 -2.36
CA SER A 27 -10.37 9.05 -1.85
C SER A 27 -10.58 8.06 -0.69
N ILE A 28 -9.72 7.05 -0.58
CA ILE A 28 -9.72 6.03 0.45
C ILE A 28 -8.39 6.05 1.23
N ASN A 29 -8.43 5.85 2.55
CA ASN A 29 -7.22 5.89 3.37
C ASN A 29 -6.48 4.54 3.32
N VAL A 30 -5.37 4.56 2.61
CA VAL A 30 -4.29 3.57 2.43
C VAL A 30 -3.36 3.31 3.62
N LYS A 31 -3.48 2.23 4.41
CA LYS A 31 -2.42 1.85 5.36
C LYS A 31 -1.87 0.46 5.09
N ILE A 32 -0.60 0.37 4.69
CA ILE A 32 0.13 -0.87 4.42
C ILE A 32 1.29 -1.01 5.40
N TYR A 33 1.29 -2.07 6.20
CA TYR A 33 2.34 -2.34 7.17
C TYR A 33 2.61 -3.83 7.32
N SER A 34 3.84 -4.15 7.71
CA SER A 34 4.24 -5.49 8.15
C SER A 34 4.63 -5.44 9.64
N PRO A 35 4.91 -6.60 10.28
CA PRO A 35 5.42 -6.63 11.66
C PRO A 35 6.68 -5.79 11.88
N PHE A 36 7.46 -5.58 10.81
CA PHE A 36 8.77 -4.95 10.87
C PHE A 36 8.75 -3.46 10.51
N LYS A 37 7.86 -3.04 9.59
CA LYS A 37 7.79 -1.64 9.13
C LYS A 37 6.47 -1.27 8.46
N ILE A 38 6.16 0.02 8.44
CA ILE A 38 5.07 0.60 7.66
C ILE A 38 5.61 0.91 6.25
N TYR A 39 4.99 0.34 5.22
CA TYR A 39 5.37 0.57 3.83
C TYR A 39 4.65 1.78 3.23
N PHE A 40 3.39 1.97 3.62
CA PHE A 40 2.59 3.07 3.13
C PHE A 40 1.55 3.50 4.15
N ASP A 41 1.36 4.81 4.28
CA ASP A 41 0.27 5.43 5.03
C ASP A 41 -0.13 6.73 4.30
N GLY A 42 -1.35 6.80 3.76
CA GLY A 42 -1.84 7.98 3.05
C GLY A 42 -3.08 7.75 2.20
N PRO A 43 -3.63 8.80 1.56
CA PRO A 43 -4.79 8.68 0.69
C PRO A 43 -4.45 8.00 -0.64
N ALA A 44 -5.39 7.21 -1.16
CA ALA A 44 -5.35 6.57 -2.47
C ALA A 44 -6.72 6.71 -3.17
N LYS A 45 -6.74 6.58 -4.51
CA LYS A 45 -7.95 6.56 -5.32
C LYS A 45 -8.55 5.16 -5.41
N SER A 46 -7.70 4.15 -5.57
CA SER A 46 -8.11 2.75 -5.56
C SER A 46 -6.96 1.85 -5.10
N ILE A 47 -7.31 0.63 -4.69
CA ILE A 47 -6.36 -0.43 -4.40
C ILE A 47 -6.80 -1.72 -5.05
N SER A 48 -5.93 -2.26 -5.88
CA SER A 48 -6.12 -3.51 -6.59
C SER A 48 -5.18 -4.58 -6.03
N ALA A 49 -5.71 -5.77 -5.77
CA ALA A 49 -4.94 -6.89 -5.25
C ALA A 49 -5.60 -8.22 -5.63
N GLU A 50 -4.95 -9.32 -5.28
CA GLU A 50 -5.39 -10.66 -5.62
C GLU A 50 -5.64 -11.48 -4.35
N ASN A 51 -6.82 -12.11 -4.30
CA ASN A 51 -7.18 -13.07 -3.26
C ASN A 51 -7.36 -14.47 -3.86
N ASP A 52 -7.79 -15.42 -3.03
CA ASP A 52 -8.02 -16.82 -3.44
C ASP A 52 -9.11 -16.98 -4.51
N THR A 53 -10.04 -16.04 -4.60
CA THR A 53 -11.10 -16.06 -5.62
C THR A 53 -10.65 -15.40 -6.92
N GLY A 54 -9.68 -14.48 -6.88
CA GLY A 54 -9.11 -13.82 -8.05
C GLY A 54 -8.70 -12.36 -7.79
N PRO A 55 -8.46 -11.58 -8.87
CA PRO A 55 -8.15 -10.16 -8.76
C PRO A 55 -9.39 -9.37 -8.34
N PHE A 56 -9.20 -8.42 -7.44
CA PHE A 56 -10.25 -7.51 -6.99
C PHE A 56 -9.71 -6.08 -6.91
N ASP A 57 -10.63 -5.12 -6.96
CA ASP A 57 -10.32 -3.69 -6.84
C ASP A 57 -11.25 -3.03 -5.83
N ILE A 58 -10.70 -2.18 -4.96
CA ILE A 58 -11.46 -1.45 -3.95
C ILE A 58 -11.46 0.03 -4.29
N LEU A 59 -12.67 0.55 -4.40
CA LEU A 59 -12.98 1.95 -4.64
C LEU A 59 -13.41 2.66 -3.35
N PRO A 60 -13.41 4.01 -3.33
CA PRO A 60 -13.98 4.79 -2.25
C PRO A 60 -15.44 4.38 -1.97
N LYS A 61 -15.83 4.45 -0.69
CA LYS A 61 -17.17 4.06 -0.17
C LYS A 61 -17.49 2.56 -0.23
N HIS A 62 -16.50 1.70 -0.43
CA HIS A 62 -16.69 0.26 -0.31
C HIS A 62 -17.16 -0.12 1.12
N HIS A 63 -18.02 -1.15 1.19
CA HIS A 63 -18.49 -1.70 2.46
C HIS A 63 -17.35 -2.38 3.22
N ASN A 64 -17.60 -2.70 4.50
CA ASN A 64 -16.61 -3.44 5.29
C ASN A 64 -16.29 -4.78 4.61
N PHE A 65 -15.01 -5.01 4.38
CA PHE A 65 -14.53 -6.16 3.62
C PHE A 65 -13.24 -6.66 4.24
N MET A 66 -13.09 -7.97 4.39
CA MET A 66 -11.87 -8.56 4.92
C MET A 66 -11.54 -9.80 4.10
N THR A 67 -10.30 -9.90 3.65
CA THR A 67 -9.85 -11.01 2.81
C THR A 67 -8.37 -11.30 3.03
N LEU A 68 -7.97 -12.52 2.73
CA LEU A 68 -6.57 -12.93 2.68
C LEU A 68 -6.03 -12.61 1.28
N LEU A 69 -4.85 -12.02 1.24
CA LEU A 69 -4.13 -11.76 0.00
C LEU A 69 -3.17 -12.90 -0.28
N ASN A 70 -3.18 -13.33 -1.54
CA ASN A 70 -2.25 -14.32 -2.04
C ASN A 70 -0.90 -13.70 -2.40
N ALA A 71 0.09 -14.57 -2.65
CA ALA A 71 1.38 -14.14 -3.16
C ALA A 71 1.18 -13.46 -4.52
N GLY A 72 1.60 -12.20 -4.63
CA GLY A 72 1.28 -11.41 -5.82
C GLY A 72 1.71 -9.94 -5.71
N GLU A 73 1.06 -9.11 -6.52
CA GLU A 73 1.32 -7.67 -6.59
C GLU A 73 0.08 -6.90 -6.14
N VAL A 74 0.24 -6.06 -5.11
CA VAL A 74 -0.76 -5.10 -4.65
C VAL A 74 -0.45 -3.76 -5.32
N THR A 75 -1.41 -3.24 -6.09
CA THR A 75 -1.29 -1.95 -6.76
C THR A 75 -2.14 -0.92 -6.04
N VAL A 76 -1.52 0.19 -5.64
CA VAL A 76 -2.19 1.33 -5.02
C VAL A 76 -2.13 2.50 -5.99
N VAL A 77 -3.30 2.95 -6.46
CA VAL A 77 -3.42 4.08 -7.38
C VAL A 77 -3.63 5.35 -6.57
N ARG A 78 -2.82 6.39 -6.80
CA ARG A 78 -2.97 7.72 -6.20
C ARG A 78 -3.11 8.79 -7.27
N GLU A 79 -3.36 10.03 -6.86
CA GLU A 79 -3.44 11.18 -7.77
C GLU A 79 -2.21 11.35 -8.67
N GLY A 80 -1.01 11.07 -8.14
CA GLY A 80 0.26 11.29 -8.84
C GLY A 80 0.93 10.04 -9.41
N GLY A 81 0.25 8.88 -9.40
CA GLY A 81 0.78 7.63 -9.95
C GLY A 81 0.39 6.37 -9.19
N GLU A 82 0.89 5.24 -9.68
CA GLU A 82 0.61 3.91 -9.14
C GLU A 82 1.84 3.36 -8.40
N GLN A 83 1.64 2.80 -7.20
CA GLN A 83 2.66 2.08 -6.46
C GLN A 83 2.33 0.60 -6.38
N LYS A 84 3.26 -0.23 -6.83
CA LYS A 84 3.16 -1.68 -6.82
C LYS A 84 4.00 -2.26 -5.68
N TYR A 85 3.41 -3.15 -4.90
CA TYR A 85 4.05 -3.85 -3.79
C TYR A 85 3.95 -5.35 -4.01
N ARG A 86 5.11 -6.03 -4.09
CA ARG A 86 5.13 -7.49 -4.13
C ARG A 86 5.04 -8.05 -2.71
N ILE A 87 4.13 -8.98 -2.51
CA ILE A 87 3.81 -9.55 -1.20
C ILE A 87 3.80 -11.08 -1.30
N ALA A 88 4.22 -11.77 -0.24
CA ALA A 88 4.15 -13.23 -0.19
C ALA A 88 2.79 -13.69 0.34
N ARG A 89 2.31 -13.08 1.42
CA ARG A 89 0.94 -13.23 1.92
C ARG A 89 0.52 -11.93 2.61
N GLY A 90 -0.79 -11.77 2.82
CA GLY A 90 -1.27 -10.67 3.64
C GLY A 90 -2.71 -10.84 4.06
N ILE A 91 -3.16 -9.92 4.92
CA ILE A 91 -4.57 -9.77 5.26
C ILE A 91 -4.93 -8.33 4.94
N MET A 92 -6.04 -8.13 4.26
CA MET A 92 -6.58 -6.81 4.00
C MET A 92 -7.93 -6.66 4.69
N HIS A 93 -8.13 -5.50 5.31
CA HIS A 93 -9.36 -5.13 5.99
C HIS A 93 -9.76 -3.71 5.59
N VAL A 94 -10.94 -3.58 5.01
CA VAL A 94 -11.61 -2.33 4.69
C VAL A 94 -12.63 -2.03 5.79
N LYS A 95 -12.52 -0.86 6.42
CA LYS A 95 -13.46 -0.39 7.44
C LYS A 95 -13.71 1.10 7.27
N LYS A 96 -14.98 1.50 7.11
CA LYS A 96 -15.38 2.93 7.04
C LYS A 96 -14.46 3.79 6.14
N ASN A 97 -14.23 3.35 4.90
CA ASN A 97 -13.37 4.05 3.93
C ASN A 97 -11.88 4.13 4.31
N GLN A 98 -11.43 3.24 5.19
CA GLN A 98 -10.02 3.00 5.50
C GLN A 98 -9.68 1.56 5.08
N VAL A 99 -8.61 1.39 4.30
CA VAL A 99 -8.06 0.08 3.96
C VAL A 99 -6.79 -0.13 4.75
N ILE A 100 -6.75 -1.22 5.48
CA ILE A 100 -5.63 -1.66 6.29
C ILE A 100 -5.13 -2.95 5.67
N VAL A 101 -3.91 -2.93 5.16
CA VAL A 101 -3.23 -4.09 4.58
C VAL A 101 -2.10 -4.48 5.53
N PHE A 102 -2.21 -5.69 6.07
CA PHE A 102 -1.16 -6.33 6.84
C PHE A 102 -0.40 -7.29 5.92
N LEU A 103 0.90 -7.04 5.76
CA LEU A 103 1.76 -7.82 4.89
C LEU A 103 2.64 -8.76 5.68
N ASP A 104 2.76 -9.98 5.18
CA ASP A 104 3.76 -10.96 5.55
C ASP A 104 4.80 -11.01 4.42
N VAL A 105 6.06 -10.73 4.77
CA VAL A 105 7.16 -10.43 3.85
C VAL A 105 8.25 -11.48 3.85
#